data_AF-A0A3D9RVZ6-F1
#
_entry.id   AF-A0A3D9RVZ6-F1
#
_cell.length_a   1.000
_cell.length_b   1.000
_cell.length_c   1.000
_cell.angle_alpha   90.00
_cell.angle_beta   90.00
_cell.angle_gamma   90.00
#
_symmetry.space_group_name_H-M   'P 1'
#
loop_
_entity.id
_entity.type
_entity.pdbx_description
1 polymer ?
#
loop_
_entity_poly.entity_id
_entity_poly.type
_entity_poly.pdbx_seq_one_letter_code
_entity_poly.pdbx_strand_id
1 'polypeptide(L)'
;MNFRTNIQLQKERNQIDYNSKLLLIGSCFSENINKKLNYFKFNTNSNPFGILFNPKAIETLITNAVNLKEYTEKDIFNLNERWHCFDAHSDLSNSNKNELLNSLNSEIKESNKNLKEASHIIITLGTAWVYRFIETDTIVGNCHKVPQKKFLKELLSVKKIIENLDNLIALIKSVNPKVNIIFTVSPVRHLKDGFLENSQSKAHLLTAIHQITDKKAQLYYFPSYEIMMDDLRDYRFYNSDMVHPNETAINYIWEQFKSVWMDDKTFPILKQVDTIQKGLSHKPFNPNSEQHQQFLISLQEKIHHLQKQFPYIVF
;
A
#
# COMPACT_ATOMS: atom_id res chain seq x y z
N MET A 1 23.63 -27.48 10.13
CA MET A 1 22.96 -27.38 8.81
C MET A 1 22.00 -26.20 8.87
N ASN A 2 22.09 -25.24 7.93
CA ASN A 2 21.13 -24.14 7.87
C ASN A 2 19.92 -24.60 7.05
N PHE A 3 18.77 -24.76 7.70
CA PHE A 3 17.53 -25.24 7.06
C PHE A 3 16.72 -24.12 6.40
N ARG A 4 17.26 -22.90 6.30
CA ARG A 4 16.61 -21.76 5.67
C ARG A 4 17.37 -21.31 4.41
N THR A 5 16.62 -21.10 3.34
CA THR A 5 17.08 -20.48 2.09
C THR A 5 16.61 -19.04 2.03
N ASN A 6 17.21 -18.16 2.84
CA ASN A 6 16.80 -16.76 2.89
C ASN A 6 17.18 -16.02 1.60
N ILE A 7 16.26 -15.23 1.07
CA ILE A 7 16.52 -14.28 -0.01
C ILE A 7 17.62 -13.31 0.43
N GLN A 8 18.66 -13.19 -0.41
CA GLN A 8 19.76 -12.26 -0.17
C GLN A 8 19.36 -10.87 -0.66
N LEU A 9 18.94 -10.03 0.28
CA LEU A 9 18.58 -8.65 0.01
C LEU A 9 19.78 -7.72 0.16
N GLN A 10 19.86 -6.73 -0.71
CA GLN A 10 20.87 -5.67 -0.63
C GLN A 10 20.19 -4.35 -0.35
N LYS A 11 20.90 -3.50 0.38
CA LYS A 11 20.48 -2.15 0.69
C LYS A 11 20.33 -1.33 -0.59
N GLU A 12 19.21 -0.61 -0.73
CA GLU A 12 18.94 0.22 -1.92
C GLU A 12 19.41 1.66 -1.74
N ARG A 13 19.45 2.40 -2.86
CA ARG A 13 19.74 3.84 -2.88
C ARG A 13 18.48 4.65 -2.59
N ASN A 14 18.66 5.93 -2.23
CA ASN A 14 17.57 6.85 -1.88
C ASN A 14 16.67 6.26 -0.79
N GLN A 15 17.25 6.08 0.39
CA GLN A 15 16.58 5.43 1.50
C GLN A 15 15.53 6.33 2.15
N ILE A 16 14.55 5.69 2.79
CA ILE A 16 13.49 6.30 3.55
C ILE A 16 14.04 6.75 4.91
N ASP A 17 13.75 8.00 5.25
CA ASP A 17 14.01 8.62 6.54
C ASP A 17 12.75 9.31 7.10
N TYR A 18 12.86 9.96 8.26
CA TYR A 18 11.75 10.71 8.86
C TYR A 18 11.43 12.04 8.15
N ASN A 19 12.15 12.42 7.08
CA ASN A 19 11.75 13.53 6.21
C ASN A 19 10.98 13.05 4.98
N SER A 20 10.95 11.73 4.77
CA SER A 20 10.31 11.13 3.62
C SER A 20 8.78 11.21 3.71
N LYS A 21 8.15 11.54 2.57
CA LYS A 21 6.71 11.50 2.38
C LYS A 21 6.38 10.28 1.54
N LEU A 22 5.63 9.34 2.10
CA LEU A 22 5.37 8.04 1.48
C LEU A 22 3.94 7.98 1.00
N LEU A 23 3.75 7.61 -0.26
CA LEU A 23 2.43 7.27 -0.81
C LEU A 23 2.39 5.78 -1.11
N LEU A 24 1.45 5.06 -0.50
CA LEU A 24 1.27 3.63 -0.69
C LEU A 24 -0.02 3.39 -1.49
N ILE A 25 0.07 2.63 -2.58
CA ILE A 25 -1.08 2.30 -3.44
C ILE A 25 -1.04 0.81 -3.74
N GLY A 26 -2.15 0.11 -3.62
CA GLY A 26 -2.27 -1.25 -4.11
C GLY A 26 -3.13 -2.17 -3.26
N SER A 27 -2.77 -3.45 -3.28
CA SER A 27 -3.48 -4.55 -2.60
C SER A 27 -3.62 -4.36 -1.08
N CYS A 28 -4.43 -5.20 -0.44
CA CYS A 28 -4.55 -5.26 1.03
C CYS A 28 -3.22 -5.41 1.78
N PHE A 29 -2.19 -6.00 1.16
CA PHE A 29 -0.87 -6.09 1.79
C PHE A 29 -0.20 -4.71 1.97
N SER A 30 -0.51 -3.76 1.09
CA SER A 30 -0.07 -2.36 1.22
C SER A 30 -0.51 -1.78 2.57
N GLU A 31 -1.72 -2.11 3.02
CA GLU A 31 -2.24 -1.66 4.33
C GLU A 31 -1.48 -2.25 5.51
N ASN A 32 -0.95 -3.48 5.40
CA ASN A 32 -0.12 -4.06 6.47
C ASN A 32 1.20 -3.30 6.64
N ILE A 33 1.83 -2.92 5.52
CA ILE A 33 3.06 -2.13 5.54
C ILE A 33 2.77 -0.68 5.98
N ASN A 34 1.66 -0.09 5.52
CA ASN A 34 1.20 1.22 5.95
C ASN A 34 0.97 1.26 7.48
N LYS A 35 0.34 0.23 8.07
CA LYS A 35 0.17 0.13 9.52
C LYS A 35 1.51 0.10 10.27
N LYS A 36 2.53 -0.58 9.73
CA LYS A 36 3.89 -0.56 10.30
C LYS A 36 4.51 0.83 10.21
N LEU A 37 4.44 1.49 9.06
CA LEU A 37 4.96 2.85 8.88
C LEU A 37 4.28 3.85 9.83
N ASN A 38 2.95 3.79 9.96
CA ASN A 38 2.17 4.61 10.89
C ASN A 38 2.51 4.31 12.35
N TYR A 39 2.69 3.04 12.73
CA TYR A 39 3.15 2.68 14.08
C TYR A 39 4.47 3.39 14.43
N PHE A 40 5.39 3.43 13.47
CA PHE A 40 6.68 4.12 13.58
C PHE A 40 6.64 5.62 13.25
N LYS A 41 5.45 6.19 13.05
CA LYS A 41 5.19 7.63 12.85
C LYS A 41 5.86 8.23 11.61
N PHE A 42 6.03 7.44 10.54
CA PHE A 42 6.41 8.00 9.23
C PHE A 42 5.26 8.80 8.63
N ASN A 43 5.58 9.80 7.81
CA ASN A 43 4.58 10.56 7.06
C ASN A 43 4.09 9.75 5.86
N THR A 44 2.93 9.11 6.01
CA THR A 44 2.37 8.20 5.01
C THR A 44 0.93 8.54 4.64
N ASN A 45 0.62 8.46 3.36
CA ASN A 45 -0.74 8.39 2.84
C ASN A 45 -0.92 7.05 2.10
N SER A 46 -2.04 6.37 2.29
CA SER A 46 -2.27 5.04 1.71
C SER A 46 -3.63 4.95 1.06
N ASN A 47 -3.68 4.37 -0.15
CA ASN A 47 -4.90 3.93 -0.83
C ASN A 47 -6.04 4.98 -0.76
N PRO A 48 -5.88 6.17 -1.35
CA PRO A 48 -6.88 7.24 -1.27
C PRO A 48 -8.25 6.84 -1.85
N PHE A 49 -8.26 5.93 -2.82
CA PHE A 49 -9.46 5.34 -3.41
C PHE A 49 -9.75 3.93 -2.87
N GLY A 50 -9.15 3.57 -1.74
CA GLY A 50 -9.12 2.23 -1.19
C GLY A 50 -8.27 1.26 -2.02
N ILE A 51 -8.43 -0.04 -1.74
CA ILE A 51 -7.58 -1.09 -2.28
C ILE A 51 -7.82 -1.29 -3.78
N LEU A 52 -6.77 -1.10 -4.59
CA LEU A 52 -6.76 -1.37 -6.03
C LEU A 52 -5.71 -2.43 -6.35
N PHE A 53 -6.13 -3.55 -6.93
CA PHE A 53 -5.24 -4.70 -7.07
C PHE A 53 -4.48 -4.76 -8.39
N ASN A 54 -5.04 -4.23 -9.47
CA ASN A 54 -4.50 -4.45 -10.81
C ASN A 54 -3.83 -3.18 -11.38
N PRO A 55 -2.85 -3.35 -12.29
CA PRO A 55 -2.12 -2.22 -12.88
C PRO A 55 -3.02 -1.18 -13.54
N LYS A 56 -4.08 -1.62 -14.24
CA LYS A 56 -4.96 -0.73 -14.97
C LYS A 56 -5.77 0.18 -14.07
N ALA A 57 -6.32 -0.35 -12.97
CA ALA A 57 -7.06 0.44 -11.99
C ALA A 57 -6.17 1.49 -11.31
N ILE A 58 -4.92 1.13 -11.01
CA ILE A 58 -3.94 2.06 -10.44
C ILE A 58 -3.57 3.14 -11.47
N GLU A 59 -3.33 2.78 -12.73
CA GLU A 59 -3.11 3.75 -13.81
C GLU A 59 -4.29 4.73 -13.94
N THR A 60 -5.54 4.25 -13.86
CA THR A 60 -6.74 5.09 -13.88
C THR A 60 -6.74 6.08 -12.71
N LEU A 61 -6.47 5.62 -11.49
CA LEU A 61 -6.36 6.50 -10.31
C LEU A 61 -5.30 7.59 -10.52
N ILE A 62 -4.10 7.21 -10.96
CA ILE A 62 -3.00 8.15 -11.20
C ILE A 62 -3.38 9.16 -12.28
N THR A 63 -3.99 8.70 -13.38
CA THR A 63 -4.46 9.55 -14.47
C THR A 63 -5.49 10.57 -13.97
N ASN A 64 -6.48 10.12 -13.20
CA ASN A 64 -7.52 10.97 -12.65
C ASN A 64 -6.95 11.97 -11.64
N ALA A 65 -6.02 11.54 -10.78
CA ALA A 65 -5.36 12.39 -9.80
C ALA A 65 -4.50 13.47 -10.47
N VAL A 66 -3.66 13.12 -11.45
CA VAL A 66 -2.82 14.08 -12.18
C VAL A 66 -3.68 15.12 -12.91
N ASN A 67 -4.77 14.69 -13.54
CA ASN A 67 -5.68 15.57 -14.28
C ASN A 67 -6.71 16.29 -13.39
N LEU A 68 -6.70 16.07 -12.07
CA LEU A 68 -7.68 16.63 -11.13
C LEU A 68 -9.13 16.36 -11.60
N LYS A 69 -9.42 15.13 -12.01
CA LYS A 69 -10.75 14.71 -12.47
C LYS A 69 -11.81 15.13 -11.46
N GLU A 70 -12.85 15.80 -11.95
CA GLU A 70 -14.06 16.04 -11.18
C GLU A 70 -15.02 14.86 -11.35
N TYR A 71 -15.30 14.16 -10.25
CA TYR A 71 -16.29 13.09 -10.17
C TYR A 71 -17.68 13.69 -10.08
N THR A 72 -18.58 13.19 -10.93
CA THR A 72 -19.96 13.66 -11.07
C THR A 72 -20.96 12.53 -10.90
N GLU A 73 -22.26 12.83 -10.98
CA GLU A 73 -23.31 11.81 -10.90
C GLU A 73 -23.20 10.72 -11.98
N LYS A 74 -22.51 10.98 -13.09
CA LYS A 74 -22.26 10.01 -14.16
C LYS A 74 -21.23 8.95 -13.78
N ASP A 75 -20.40 9.23 -12.78
CA ASP A 75 -19.31 8.36 -12.32
C ASP A 75 -19.75 7.41 -11.19
N ILE A 76 -20.98 7.54 -10.71
CA ILE A 76 -21.49 6.80 -9.57
C ILE A 76 -22.81 6.10 -9.89
N PHE A 77 -23.10 5.03 -9.16
CA PHE A 77 -24.33 4.28 -9.30
C PHE A 77 -24.85 3.82 -7.94
N ASN A 78 -26.16 3.66 -7.81
CA ASN A 78 -26.79 3.15 -6.60
C ASN A 78 -27.00 1.64 -6.69
N LEU A 79 -26.57 0.91 -5.66
CA LEU A 79 -26.79 -0.52 -5.50
C LEU A 79 -26.84 -0.87 -4.01
N ASN A 80 -27.83 -1.65 -3.61
CA ASN A 80 -28.03 -2.07 -2.20
C ASN A 80 -28.05 -0.86 -1.25
N GLU A 81 -28.85 0.15 -1.58
CA GLU A 81 -29.08 1.36 -0.76
C GLU A 81 -27.82 2.21 -0.52
N ARG A 82 -26.78 2.00 -1.32
CA ARG A 82 -25.51 2.73 -1.26
C ARG A 82 -25.09 3.18 -2.65
N TRP A 83 -24.41 4.31 -2.69
CA TRP A 83 -23.75 4.84 -3.87
C TRP A 83 -22.32 4.31 -3.93
N HIS A 84 -21.91 3.96 -5.14
CA HIS A 84 -20.61 3.36 -5.44
C HIS A 84 -19.98 4.04 -6.65
N CYS A 85 -18.66 3.96 -6.76
CA CYS A 85 -17.90 4.36 -7.95
C CYS A 85 -17.01 3.19 -8.38
N PHE A 86 -17.04 2.81 -9.65
CA PHE A 86 -16.23 1.70 -10.16
C PHE A 86 -14.71 1.91 -10.00
N ASP A 87 -14.26 3.16 -9.90
CA ASP A 87 -12.86 3.52 -9.67
C ASP A 87 -12.41 3.33 -8.21
N ALA A 88 -13.34 3.28 -7.26
CA ALA A 88 -13.06 3.26 -5.82
C ALA A 88 -13.43 1.93 -5.16
N HIS A 89 -12.74 1.59 -4.07
CA HIS A 89 -13.10 0.46 -3.21
C HIS A 89 -14.43 0.69 -2.51
N SER A 90 -15.09 -0.40 -2.09
CA SER A 90 -16.38 -0.34 -1.39
C SER A 90 -16.34 0.41 -0.07
N ASP A 91 -15.17 0.61 0.53
CA ASP A 91 -15.01 1.36 1.79
C ASP A 91 -15.35 2.85 1.62
N LEU A 92 -15.24 3.38 0.40
CA LEU A 92 -15.65 4.76 0.09
C LEU A 92 -17.15 4.87 -0.23
N SER A 93 -17.86 3.76 -0.42
CA SER A 93 -19.30 3.79 -0.70
C SER A 93 -20.06 4.52 0.41
N ASN A 94 -21.17 5.19 0.06
CA ASN A 94 -21.95 5.95 1.04
C ASN A 94 -23.45 5.85 0.72
N SER A 95 -24.33 5.84 1.73
CA SER A 95 -25.79 5.91 1.51
C SER A 95 -26.22 7.26 0.93
N ASN A 96 -25.46 8.32 1.17
CA ASN A 96 -25.67 9.66 0.65
C ASN A 96 -24.84 9.91 -0.61
N LYS A 97 -25.52 10.25 -1.72
CA LYS A 97 -24.93 10.55 -3.03
C LYS A 97 -23.88 11.67 -2.96
N ASN A 98 -24.24 12.77 -2.29
CA ASN A 98 -23.41 13.98 -2.27
C ASN A 98 -22.17 13.78 -1.39
N GLU A 99 -22.29 12.99 -0.31
CA GLU A 99 -21.14 12.64 0.52
C GLU A 99 -20.12 11.80 -0.24
N LEU A 100 -20.56 10.82 -1.04
CA LEU A 100 -19.66 10.06 -1.91
C LEU A 100 -18.93 10.98 -2.90
N LEU A 101 -19.67 11.84 -3.62
CA LEU A 101 -19.05 12.76 -4.59
C LEU A 101 -18.05 13.71 -3.93
N ASN A 102 -18.40 14.27 -2.77
CA ASN A 102 -17.50 15.15 -2.01
C ASN A 102 -16.23 14.40 -1.58
N SER A 103 -16.37 13.16 -1.10
CA SER A 103 -15.24 12.31 -0.72
C SER A 103 -14.34 12.02 -1.93
N LEU A 104 -14.88 11.53 -3.05
CA LEU A 104 -14.09 11.23 -4.26
C LEU A 104 -13.33 12.46 -4.77
N ASN A 105 -13.99 13.62 -4.82
CA ASN A 105 -13.37 14.86 -5.29
C ASN A 105 -12.32 15.42 -4.31
N SER A 106 -12.52 15.24 -3.01
CA SER A 106 -11.51 15.57 -2.00
C SER A 106 -10.29 14.66 -2.12
N GLU A 107 -10.51 13.35 -2.24
CA GLU A 107 -9.46 12.34 -2.37
C GLU A 107 -8.64 12.51 -3.65
N ILE A 108 -9.24 12.94 -4.76
CA ILE A 108 -8.48 13.27 -5.98
C ILE A 108 -7.54 14.44 -5.78
N LYS A 109 -8.01 15.51 -5.12
CA LYS A 109 -7.18 16.69 -4.84
C LYS A 109 -6.02 16.34 -3.91
N GLU A 110 -6.30 15.56 -2.88
CA GLU A 110 -5.27 15.11 -1.94
C GLU A 110 -4.29 14.13 -2.61
N SER A 111 -4.78 13.23 -3.47
CA SER A 111 -3.94 12.34 -4.28
C SER A 111 -3.00 13.13 -5.20
N ASN A 112 -3.48 14.17 -5.87
CA ASN A 112 -2.65 15.04 -6.71
C ASN A 112 -1.52 15.70 -5.91
N LYS A 113 -1.85 16.23 -4.72
CA LYS A 113 -0.88 16.82 -3.80
C LYS A 113 0.15 15.80 -3.33
N ASN A 114 -0.30 14.61 -2.92
CA ASN A 114 0.58 13.53 -2.48
C ASN A 114 1.52 13.07 -3.60
N LEU A 115 1.06 12.98 -4.85
CA LEU A 115 1.91 12.65 -5.99
C LEU A 115 3.02 13.69 -6.21
N LYS A 116 2.71 14.98 -6.05
CA LYS A 116 3.68 16.08 -6.18
C LYS A 116 4.70 16.13 -5.06
N GLU A 117 4.31 15.76 -3.85
CA GLU A 117 5.13 15.92 -2.64
C GLU A 117 5.86 14.63 -2.21
N ALA A 118 5.42 13.45 -2.67
CA ALA A 118 5.99 12.18 -2.26
C ALA A 118 7.49 12.09 -2.60
N SER A 119 8.29 11.63 -1.64
CA SER A 119 9.65 11.20 -1.93
C SER A 119 9.69 9.77 -2.44
N HIS A 120 8.74 8.94 -2.00
CA HIS A 120 8.60 7.54 -2.42
C HIS A 120 7.14 7.19 -2.67
N ILE A 121 6.88 6.47 -3.76
CA ILE A 121 5.59 5.84 -4.06
C ILE A 121 5.80 4.34 -4.08
N ILE A 122 5.09 3.62 -3.21
CA ILE A 122 5.12 2.15 -3.13
C ILE A 122 3.87 1.60 -3.80
N ILE A 123 4.04 0.82 -4.86
CA ILE A 123 2.94 0.25 -5.65
C ILE A 123 2.91 -1.27 -5.45
N THR A 124 1.89 -1.75 -4.73
CA THR A 124 1.71 -3.18 -4.39
C THR A 124 0.68 -3.84 -5.30
N LEU A 125 1.13 -4.51 -6.37
CA LEU A 125 0.25 -5.17 -7.33
C LEU A 125 -0.30 -6.50 -6.78
N GLY A 126 -1.62 -6.68 -6.85
CA GLY A 126 -2.32 -7.85 -6.36
C GLY A 126 -2.59 -8.91 -7.42
N THR A 127 -3.07 -8.52 -8.60
CA THR A 127 -3.46 -9.44 -9.68
C THR A 127 -3.40 -8.77 -11.06
N ALA A 128 -3.07 -9.55 -12.09
CA ALA A 128 -3.24 -9.23 -13.51
C ALA A 128 -4.66 -9.53 -14.04
N TRP A 129 -5.53 -10.17 -13.24
CA TRP A 129 -6.94 -10.36 -13.60
C TRP A 129 -7.70 -9.03 -13.45
N VAL A 130 -8.46 -8.70 -14.49
CA VAL A 130 -9.30 -7.50 -14.52
C VAL A 130 -10.74 -7.88 -14.83
N TYR A 131 -11.64 -6.96 -14.48
CA TYR A 131 -13.05 -7.05 -14.81
C TYR A 131 -13.41 -5.83 -15.65
N ARG A 132 -13.87 -6.06 -16.86
CA ARG A 132 -14.38 -5.03 -17.77
C ARG A 132 -15.88 -4.97 -17.66
N PHE A 133 -16.41 -3.81 -17.32
CA PHE A 133 -17.84 -3.56 -17.33
C PHE A 133 -18.32 -3.50 -18.78
N ILE A 134 -19.21 -4.42 -19.16
CA ILE A 134 -19.59 -4.65 -20.56
C ILE A 134 -20.30 -3.43 -21.15
N GLU A 135 -21.09 -2.73 -20.34
CA GLU A 135 -21.94 -1.61 -20.79
C GLU A 135 -21.12 -0.40 -21.25
N THR A 136 -19.96 -0.16 -20.64
CA THR A 136 -19.10 1.00 -20.93
C THR A 136 -17.76 0.62 -21.56
N ASP A 137 -17.49 -0.68 -21.72
CA ASP A 137 -16.20 -1.20 -22.19
C ASP A 137 -14.99 -0.71 -21.36
N THR A 138 -15.16 -0.53 -20.06
CA THR A 138 -14.11 -0.04 -19.15
C THR A 138 -13.69 -1.07 -18.11
N ILE A 139 -12.38 -1.15 -17.85
CA ILE A 139 -11.85 -1.93 -16.73
C ILE A 139 -12.13 -1.18 -15.42
N VAL A 140 -12.74 -1.87 -14.45
CA VAL A 140 -13.13 -1.29 -13.17
C VAL A 140 -12.12 -1.63 -12.06
N GLY A 141 -12.01 -0.75 -11.06
CA GLY A 141 -11.21 -0.99 -9.84
C GLY A 141 -11.91 -1.96 -8.88
N ASN A 142 -13.24 -1.89 -8.79
CA ASN A 142 -14.05 -2.76 -7.94
C ASN A 142 -15.42 -3.06 -8.58
N CYS A 143 -15.91 -4.28 -8.47
CA CYS A 143 -17.21 -4.69 -9.04
C CYS A 143 -18.42 -4.37 -8.13
N HIS A 144 -18.22 -3.98 -6.86
CA HIS A 144 -19.26 -3.58 -5.91
C HIS A 144 -20.43 -4.56 -5.74
N LYS A 145 -20.17 -5.87 -5.89
CA LYS A 145 -21.20 -6.93 -5.90
C LYS A 145 -22.27 -6.78 -7.00
N VAL A 146 -22.03 -5.95 -8.01
CA VAL A 146 -22.83 -5.93 -9.25
C VAL A 146 -22.79 -7.35 -9.86
N PRO A 147 -23.91 -7.87 -10.43
CA PRO A 147 -23.96 -9.22 -10.97
C PRO A 147 -22.82 -9.54 -11.95
N GLN A 148 -22.12 -10.67 -11.73
CA GLN A 148 -20.92 -11.02 -12.51
C GLN A 148 -21.13 -11.05 -14.02
N LYS A 149 -22.35 -11.39 -14.50
CA LYS A 149 -22.71 -11.37 -15.92
C LYS A 149 -22.58 -10.01 -16.60
N LYS A 150 -22.48 -8.92 -15.83
CA LYS A 150 -22.23 -7.56 -16.35
C LYS A 150 -20.74 -7.29 -16.61
N PHE A 151 -19.87 -8.23 -16.27
CA PHE A 151 -18.43 -8.08 -16.44
C PHE A 151 -17.85 -9.18 -17.32
N LEU A 152 -16.91 -8.80 -18.17
CA LEU A 152 -15.99 -9.72 -18.81
C LEU A 152 -14.73 -9.81 -17.95
N LYS A 153 -14.36 -11.02 -17.54
CA LYS A 153 -13.11 -11.27 -16.82
C LYS A 153 -12.00 -11.54 -17.83
N GLU A 154 -10.87 -10.85 -17.66
CA GLU A 154 -9.74 -10.92 -18.59
C GLU A 154 -8.43 -11.04 -17.83
N LEU A 155 -7.48 -11.80 -18.35
CA LEU A 155 -6.10 -11.78 -17.88
C LEU A 155 -5.31 -10.77 -18.71
N LEU A 156 -4.78 -9.72 -18.07
CA LEU A 156 -3.89 -8.80 -18.78
C LEU A 156 -2.63 -9.52 -19.24
N SER A 157 -2.26 -9.33 -20.51
CA SER A 157 -0.98 -9.81 -21.03
C SER A 157 0.17 -9.03 -20.40
N VAL A 158 1.37 -9.63 -20.38
CA VAL A 158 2.60 -8.96 -19.91
C VAL A 158 2.80 -7.62 -20.63
N LYS A 159 2.64 -7.60 -21.96
CA LYS A 159 2.73 -6.36 -22.76
C LYS A 159 1.75 -5.30 -22.26
N LYS A 160 0.50 -5.68 -21.97
CA LYS A 160 -0.51 -4.71 -21.53
C LYS A 160 -0.19 -4.14 -20.14
N ILE A 161 0.33 -4.97 -19.26
CA ILE A 161 0.78 -4.54 -17.93
C ILE A 161 1.93 -3.54 -18.07
N ILE A 162 2.92 -3.82 -18.92
CA ILE A 162 4.03 -2.89 -19.20
C ILE A 162 3.49 -1.54 -19.69
N GLU A 163 2.59 -1.54 -20.68
CA GLU A 163 1.95 -0.30 -21.15
C GLU A 163 1.27 0.47 -20.00
N ASN A 164 0.54 -0.22 -19.11
CA ASN A 164 -0.12 0.43 -17.97
C ASN A 164 0.89 1.00 -16.96
N LEU A 165 1.97 0.28 -16.69
CA LEU A 165 3.00 0.71 -15.76
C LEU A 165 3.84 1.86 -16.35
N ASP A 166 4.19 1.83 -17.64
CA ASP A 166 4.89 2.93 -18.31
C ASP A 166 4.06 4.21 -18.30
N ASN A 167 2.75 4.11 -18.61
CA ASN A 167 1.83 5.25 -18.56
C ASN A 167 1.75 5.86 -17.17
N LEU A 168 1.55 5.04 -16.12
CA LEU A 168 1.47 5.57 -14.75
C LEU A 168 2.81 6.16 -14.31
N ILE A 169 3.95 5.57 -14.70
CA ILE A 169 5.28 6.11 -14.39
C ILE A 169 5.44 7.48 -15.05
N ALA A 170 5.10 7.61 -16.34
CA ALA A 170 5.18 8.87 -17.07
C ALA A 170 4.33 9.97 -16.42
N LEU A 171 3.09 9.65 -16.03
CA LEU A 171 2.17 10.57 -15.35
C LEU A 171 2.69 10.98 -13.96
N ILE A 172 3.22 10.04 -13.18
CA ILE A 172 3.82 10.36 -11.87
C ILE A 172 5.03 11.28 -12.07
N LYS A 173 5.92 10.93 -13.00
CA LYS A 173 7.16 11.67 -13.25
C LYS A 173 6.92 13.04 -13.88
N SER A 174 5.80 13.24 -14.60
CA SER A 174 5.46 14.56 -15.15
C SER A 174 5.11 15.58 -14.07
N VAL A 175 4.61 15.14 -12.90
CA VAL A 175 4.31 16.02 -11.76
C VAL A 175 5.39 15.98 -10.67
N ASN A 176 6.19 14.91 -10.62
CA ASN A 176 7.27 14.73 -9.65
C ASN A 176 8.45 13.93 -10.24
N PRO A 177 9.40 14.59 -10.94
CA PRO A 177 10.50 13.90 -11.63
C PRO A 177 11.46 13.14 -10.68
N LYS A 178 11.58 13.59 -9.43
CA LYS A 178 12.56 13.10 -8.46
C LYS A 178 12.07 11.94 -7.58
N VAL A 179 10.81 11.54 -7.70
CA VAL A 179 10.22 10.49 -6.85
C VAL A 179 10.86 9.13 -7.10
N ASN A 180 11.04 8.35 -6.04
CA ASN A 180 11.40 6.93 -6.15
C ASN A 180 10.13 6.09 -6.23
N ILE A 181 10.02 5.21 -7.22
CA ILE A 181 8.88 4.29 -7.35
C ILE A 181 9.35 2.89 -7.00
N ILE A 182 8.71 2.29 -6.00
CA ILE A 182 9.02 0.94 -5.50
C ILE A 182 7.84 0.04 -5.83
N PHE A 183 8.01 -0.82 -6.82
CA PHE A 183 7.05 -1.86 -7.13
C PHE A 183 7.23 -3.05 -6.19
N THR A 184 6.13 -3.71 -5.86
CA THR A 184 6.14 -5.02 -5.21
C THR A 184 4.92 -5.81 -5.64
N VAL A 185 5.05 -7.14 -5.70
CA VAL A 185 3.92 -8.03 -5.89
C VAL A 185 3.42 -8.48 -4.52
N SER A 186 2.11 -8.40 -4.31
CA SER A 186 1.47 -8.78 -3.05
C SER A 186 1.74 -10.24 -2.71
N PRO A 187 2.13 -10.57 -1.46
CA PRO A 187 2.31 -11.95 -0.99
C PRO A 187 0.98 -12.68 -0.78
N VAL A 188 -0.14 -11.96 -0.78
CA VAL A 188 -1.47 -12.54 -0.64
C VAL A 188 -1.85 -13.26 -1.93
N ARG A 189 -2.28 -14.53 -1.80
CA ARG A 189 -2.78 -15.34 -2.92
C ARG A 189 -4.22 -14.92 -3.26
N HIS A 190 -4.47 -14.59 -4.52
CA HIS A 190 -5.82 -14.26 -4.99
C HIS A 190 -6.59 -15.54 -5.38
N LEU A 191 -7.03 -16.32 -4.39
CA LEU A 191 -7.61 -17.65 -4.62
C LEU A 191 -9.04 -17.65 -5.16
N LYS A 192 -9.71 -16.49 -5.26
CA LYS A 192 -11.05 -16.39 -5.87
C LYS A 192 -11.08 -16.98 -7.28
N ASP A 193 -9.94 -16.93 -7.97
CA ASP A 193 -9.81 -17.38 -9.35
C ASP A 193 -9.21 -18.79 -9.47
N GLY A 194 -8.67 -19.36 -8.39
CA GLY A 194 -7.93 -20.62 -8.39
C GLY A 194 -6.42 -20.44 -8.23
N PHE A 195 -5.72 -21.52 -7.86
CA PHE A 195 -4.27 -21.50 -7.63
C PHE A 195 -3.46 -21.35 -8.92
N LEU A 196 -3.92 -21.96 -10.00
CA LEU A 196 -3.27 -21.90 -11.31
C LEU A 196 -3.37 -20.47 -11.86
N GLU A 197 -4.56 -19.89 -11.79
CA GLU A 197 -4.90 -18.55 -12.24
C GLU A 197 -4.17 -17.49 -11.41
N ASN A 198 -4.05 -17.69 -10.09
CA ASN A 198 -3.22 -16.85 -9.25
C ASN A 198 -1.74 -16.93 -9.67
N SER A 199 -1.21 -18.13 -9.89
CA SER A 199 0.20 -18.31 -10.27
C SER A 199 0.51 -17.65 -11.61
N GLN A 200 -0.37 -17.84 -12.61
CA GLN A 200 -0.27 -17.20 -13.90
C GLN A 200 -0.33 -15.66 -13.78
N SER A 201 -1.28 -15.15 -12.99
CA SER A 201 -1.45 -13.73 -12.72
C SER A 201 -0.21 -13.10 -12.08
N LYS A 202 0.37 -13.75 -11.05
CA LYS A 202 1.60 -13.29 -10.40
C LYS A 202 2.79 -13.32 -11.36
N ALA A 203 2.91 -14.38 -12.17
CA ALA A 203 3.97 -14.49 -13.17
C ALA A 203 3.91 -13.34 -14.20
N HIS A 204 2.71 -12.95 -14.64
CA HIS A 204 2.53 -11.81 -15.55
C HIS A 204 3.00 -10.49 -14.91
N LEU A 205 2.61 -10.24 -13.66
CA LEU A 205 3.01 -9.04 -12.92
C LEU A 205 4.53 -8.97 -12.71
N LEU A 206 5.14 -10.07 -12.25
CA LEU A 206 6.58 -10.16 -12.01
C LEU A 206 7.37 -9.93 -13.30
N THR A 207 6.97 -10.59 -14.39
CA THR A 207 7.64 -10.45 -15.69
C THR A 207 7.58 -9.00 -16.17
N ALA A 208 6.41 -8.36 -16.07
CA ALA A 208 6.24 -6.98 -16.50
C ALA A 208 7.06 -5.99 -15.65
N ILE A 209 7.01 -6.11 -14.31
CA ILE A 209 7.79 -5.26 -13.40
C ILE A 209 9.28 -5.35 -13.72
N HIS A 210 9.82 -6.57 -13.85
CA HIS A 210 11.25 -6.75 -14.10
C HIS A 210 11.71 -6.26 -15.49
N GLN A 211 10.79 -6.10 -16.46
CA GLN A 211 11.12 -5.51 -17.76
C GLN A 211 11.20 -3.98 -17.73
N ILE A 212 10.56 -3.32 -16.75
CA ILE A 212 10.52 -1.84 -16.65
C ILE A 212 11.39 -1.28 -15.52
N THR A 213 11.80 -2.10 -14.56
CA THR A 213 12.62 -1.63 -13.43
C THR A 213 14.00 -1.18 -13.91
N ASP A 214 14.30 0.09 -13.70
CA ASP A 214 15.62 0.68 -13.94
C ASP A 214 16.00 1.60 -12.76
N LYS A 215 17.06 1.22 -12.04
CA LYS A 215 17.60 1.99 -10.92
C LYS A 215 18.06 3.40 -11.34
N LYS A 216 18.50 3.58 -12.59
CA LYS A 216 18.87 4.92 -13.12
C LYS A 216 17.64 5.82 -13.28
N ALA A 217 16.48 5.24 -13.53
CA ALA A 217 15.19 5.93 -13.59
C ALA A 217 14.48 6.05 -12.22
N GLN A 218 15.13 5.62 -11.13
CA GLN A 218 14.55 5.53 -9.78
C GLN A 218 13.33 4.60 -9.71
N LEU A 219 13.36 3.51 -10.47
CA LEU A 219 12.34 2.46 -10.48
C LEU A 219 12.94 1.19 -9.85
N TYR A 220 12.27 0.67 -8.83
CA TYR A 220 12.80 -0.40 -7.99
C TYR A 220 11.77 -1.50 -7.78
N TYR A 221 12.25 -2.66 -7.34
CA TYR A 221 11.41 -3.79 -6.94
C TYR A 221 11.76 -4.26 -5.53
N PHE A 222 10.74 -4.45 -4.69
CA PHE A 222 10.87 -5.10 -3.39
C PHE A 222 10.18 -6.48 -3.43
N PRO A 223 10.88 -7.59 -3.13
CA PRO A 223 10.40 -8.94 -3.38
C PRO A 223 9.50 -9.49 -2.25
N SER A 224 8.40 -8.81 -1.94
CA SER A 224 7.54 -9.25 -0.82
C SER A 224 6.82 -10.58 -1.09
N TYR A 225 6.49 -10.85 -2.37
CA TYR A 225 5.86 -12.10 -2.78
C TYR A 225 6.80 -13.29 -2.60
N GLU A 226 8.04 -13.15 -3.06
CA GLU A 226 9.09 -14.15 -2.98
C GLU A 226 9.47 -14.39 -1.52
N ILE A 227 9.57 -13.35 -0.67
CA ILE A 227 9.80 -13.57 0.76
C ILE A 227 8.72 -14.47 1.36
N MET A 228 7.44 -14.23 1.02
CA MET A 228 6.36 -15.07 1.52
C MET A 228 6.41 -16.49 0.93
N MET A 229 6.65 -16.63 -0.37
CA MET A 229 6.62 -17.93 -1.04
C MET A 229 7.88 -18.76 -0.78
N ASP A 230 9.04 -18.13 -0.60
CA ASP A 230 10.35 -18.77 -0.58
C ASP A 230 11.04 -18.77 0.79
N ASP A 231 10.97 -17.68 1.55
CA ASP A 231 11.55 -17.65 2.90
C ASP A 231 10.57 -18.20 3.94
N LEU A 232 9.27 -17.95 3.74
CA LEU A 232 8.17 -18.25 4.65
C LEU A 232 7.24 -19.35 4.12
N ARG A 233 7.82 -20.42 3.54
CA ARG A 233 7.15 -21.53 2.83
C ARG A 233 6.06 -22.32 3.60
N ASP A 234 5.93 -22.13 4.91
CA ASP A 234 5.12 -22.98 5.79
C ASP A 234 3.76 -22.34 6.15
N TYR A 235 2.69 -23.13 6.23
CA TYR A 235 1.35 -22.66 6.62
C TYR A 235 1.30 -21.95 7.98
N ARG A 236 2.27 -22.18 8.86
CA ARG A 236 2.43 -21.44 10.12
C ARG A 236 2.59 -19.92 9.95
N PHE A 237 2.85 -19.45 8.73
CA PHE A 237 2.98 -18.04 8.38
C PHE A 237 1.70 -17.44 7.78
N TYR A 238 0.63 -18.21 7.69
CA TYR A 238 -0.67 -17.77 7.21
C TYR A 238 -1.65 -17.61 8.38
N ASN A 239 -2.67 -16.78 8.18
CA ASN A 239 -3.83 -16.70 9.06
C ASN A 239 -4.69 -17.97 8.93
N SER A 240 -5.76 -18.06 9.74
CA SER A 240 -6.70 -19.18 9.72
C SER A 240 -7.38 -19.40 8.36
N ASP A 241 -7.39 -18.40 7.48
CA ASP A 241 -7.90 -18.51 6.11
C ASP A 241 -6.93 -19.19 5.13
N MET A 242 -5.70 -19.48 5.55
CA MET A 242 -4.63 -20.09 4.75
C MET A 242 -4.25 -19.29 3.50
N VAL A 243 -4.60 -18.00 3.45
CA VAL A 243 -4.41 -17.11 2.28
C VAL A 243 -3.62 -15.87 2.64
N HIS A 244 -3.98 -15.22 3.75
CA HIS A 244 -3.32 -13.99 4.16
C HIS A 244 -2.12 -14.29 5.07
N PRO A 245 -0.99 -13.58 4.91
CA PRO A 245 0.11 -13.65 5.86
C PRO A 245 -0.36 -13.28 7.27
N ASN A 246 0.11 -14.02 8.27
CA ASN A 246 -0.12 -13.68 9.67
C ASN A 246 0.86 -12.60 10.18
N GLU A 247 0.69 -12.21 11.44
CA GLU A 247 1.50 -11.16 12.04
C GLU A 247 3.01 -11.49 12.02
N THR A 248 3.39 -12.74 12.27
CA THR A 248 4.80 -13.16 12.21
C THR A 248 5.38 -12.96 10.81
N ALA A 249 4.63 -13.33 9.77
CA ALA A 249 5.05 -13.13 8.39
C ALA A 249 5.12 -11.65 8.01
N ILE A 250 4.12 -10.85 8.39
CA ILE A 250 4.11 -9.40 8.17
C ILE A 250 5.30 -8.74 8.86
N ASN A 251 5.59 -9.11 10.11
CA ASN A 251 6.75 -8.62 10.86
C ASN A 251 8.06 -8.99 10.16
N TYR A 252 8.19 -10.22 9.68
CA TYR A 252 9.39 -10.64 8.96
C TYR A 252 9.60 -9.84 7.67
N ILE A 253 8.55 -9.69 6.85
CA ILE A 253 8.62 -8.90 5.61
C ILE A 253 8.93 -7.43 5.92
N TRP A 254 8.37 -6.89 7.01
CA TRP A 254 8.69 -5.55 7.49
C TRP A 254 10.17 -5.40 7.86
N GLU A 255 10.76 -6.35 8.59
CA GLU A 255 12.20 -6.32 8.90
C GLU A 255 13.06 -6.36 7.64
N GLN A 256 12.68 -7.18 6.64
CA GLN A 256 13.33 -7.19 5.33
C GLN A 256 13.15 -5.86 4.57
N PHE A 257 11.97 -5.24 4.66
CA PHE A 257 11.73 -3.94 4.05
C PHE A 257 12.63 -2.87 4.67
N LYS A 258 12.71 -2.83 6.01
CA LYS A 258 13.58 -1.88 6.71
C LYS A 258 15.05 -2.04 6.35
N SER A 259 15.56 -3.27 6.28
CA SER A 259 16.97 -3.53 5.98
C SER A 259 17.38 -3.06 4.58
N VAL A 260 16.44 -3.09 3.63
CA VAL A 260 16.65 -2.61 2.26
C VAL A 260 16.47 -1.10 2.15
N TRP A 261 15.36 -0.59 2.70
CA TRP A 261 14.84 0.73 2.34
C TRP A 261 15.05 1.82 3.38
N MET A 262 15.36 1.52 4.64
CA MET A 262 15.52 2.56 5.66
C MET A 262 16.98 3.01 5.81
N ASP A 263 17.16 4.32 5.98
CA ASP A 263 18.47 4.90 6.31
C ASP A 263 18.91 4.45 7.70
N ASP A 264 20.20 4.16 7.90
CA ASP A 264 20.69 3.64 9.18
C ASP A 264 20.45 4.62 10.34
N LYS A 265 20.39 5.92 10.05
CA LYS A 265 20.10 6.98 11.03
C LYS A 265 18.66 6.91 11.55
N THR A 266 17.77 6.16 10.90
CA THR A 266 16.39 5.98 11.36
C THR A 266 16.27 4.99 12.51
N PHE A 267 17.13 3.97 12.59
CA PHE A 267 16.99 2.88 13.57
C PHE A 267 16.97 3.36 15.04
N PRO A 268 17.81 4.33 15.47
CA PRO A 268 17.69 4.92 16.79
C PRO A 268 16.32 5.54 17.07
N ILE A 269 15.73 6.21 16.08
CA ILE A 269 14.42 6.86 16.19
C ILE A 269 13.32 5.80 16.24
N LEU A 270 13.37 4.76 15.40
CA LEU A 270 12.43 3.63 15.45
C LEU A 270 12.36 3.02 16.84
N LYS A 271 13.52 2.85 17.50
CA LYS A 271 13.61 2.33 18.87
C LYS A 271 12.97 3.27 19.90
N GLN A 272 13.14 4.58 19.74
CA GLN A 272 12.49 5.58 20.58
C GLN A 272 10.97 5.53 20.43
N VAL A 273 10.48 5.53 19.19
CA VAL A 273 9.04 5.44 18.89
C VAL A 273 8.44 4.14 19.43
N ASP A 274 9.09 2.99 19.24
CA ASP A 274 8.66 1.69 19.78
C ASP A 274 8.58 1.70 21.31
N THR A 275 9.58 2.29 21.97
CA THR A 275 9.58 2.47 23.43
C THR A 275 8.38 3.30 23.89
N ILE A 276 8.10 4.43 23.21
CA ILE A 276 6.97 5.29 23.53
C ILE A 276 5.64 4.56 23.30
N GLN A 277 5.45 3.93 22.14
CA GLN A 277 4.22 3.20 21.79
C GLN A 277 3.91 2.08 22.78
N LYS A 278 4.92 1.29 23.16
CA LYS A 278 4.79 0.26 24.20
C LYS A 278 4.46 0.86 25.55
N GLY A 279 5.06 2.00 25.89
CA GLY A 279 4.76 2.73 27.10
C GLY A 279 3.32 3.24 27.17
N LEU A 280 2.79 3.78 26.06
CA LEU A 280 1.40 4.22 25.95
C LEU A 280 0.41 3.06 25.99
N SER A 281 0.81 1.89 25.50
CA SER A 281 -0.02 0.67 25.52
C SER A 281 0.01 -0.07 26.86
N HIS A 282 0.94 0.27 27.76
CA HIS A 282 1.12 -0.41 29.02
C HIS A 282 -0.04 -0.15 29.98
N LYS A 283 -0.62 -1.23 30.53
CA LYS A 283 -1.69 -1.16 31.53
C LYS A 283 -1.09 -1.34 32.93
N PRO A 284 -0.98 -0.28 33.75
CA PRO A 284 -0.41 -0.40 35.09
C PRO A 284 -1.34 -1.16 36.04
N PHE A 285 -0.77 -1.92 36.98
CA PHE A 285 -1.55 -2.55 38.06
C PHE A 285 -2.13 -1.52 39.04
N ASN A 286 -1.38 -0.45 39.33
CA ASN A 286 -1.83 0.68 40.13
C ASN A 286 -1.51 2.01 39.42
N PRO A 287 -2.50 2.62 38.74
CA PRO A 287 -2.34 3.91 38.06
C PRO A 287 -1.90 5.05 38.98
N ASN A 288 -2.21 4.99 40.27
CA ASN A 288 -1.91 6.07 41.23
C ASN A 288 -0.57 5.88 41.95
N SER A 289 0.18 4.81 41.65
CA SER A 289 1.49 4.59 42.26
C SER A 289 2.50 5.68 41.83
N GLU A 290 3.36 6.09 42.75
CA GLU A 290 4.40 7.09 42.48
C GLU A 290 5.29 6.69 41.29
N GLN A 291 5.68 5.41 41.22
CA GLN A 291 6.47 4.86 40.12
C GLN A 291 5.77 5.01 38.77
N HIS A 292 4.44 4.79 38.71
CA HIS A 292 3.70 4.96 37.46
C HIS A 292 3.61 6.44 37.06
N GLN A 293 3.38 7.34 38.02
CA GLN A 293 3.34 8.78 37.75
C GLN A 293 4.70 9.29 37.24
N GLN A 294 5.82 8.87 37.84
CA GLN A 294 7.16 9.17 37.34
C GLN A 294 7.41 8.59 35.94
N PHE A 295 6.92 7.38 35.67
CA PHE A 295 6.99 6.77 34.34
C PHE A 295 6.26 7.62 33.29
N LEU A 296 5.04 8.10 33.60
CA LEU A 296 4.26 8.95 32.70
C LEU A 296 4.96 10.28 32.39
N ILE A 297 5.59 10.91 33.40
CA ILE A 297 6.39 12.13 33.19
C ILE A 297 7.54 11.85 32.22
N SER A 298 8.34 10.80 32.44
CA SER A 298 9.45 10.48 31.53
C SER A 298 8.97 10.10 30.12
N LEU A 299 7.78 9.48 30.01
CA LEU A 299 7.17 9.15 28.72
C LEU A 299 6.80 10.42 27.96
N GLN A 300 6.20 11.39 28.65
CA GLN A 300 5.84 12.68 28.06
C GLN A 300 7.06 13.49 27.63
N GLU A 301 8.14 13.46 28.41
CA GLU A 301 9.42 14.09 28.04
C GLU A 301 10.00 13.48 26.74
N LYS A 302 9.95 12.15 26.59
CA LYS A 302 10.39 11.46 25.37
C LYS A 302 9.54 11.84 24.16
N ILE A 303 8.21 11.94 24.35
CA ILE A 303 7.28 12.41 23.31
C ILE A 303 7.66 13.84 22.89
N HIS A 304 7.81 14.75 23.85
CA HIS A 304 8.13 16.15 23.57
C HIS A 304 9.47 16.32 22.87
N HIS A 305 10.50 15.58 23.29
CA HIS A 305 11.80 15.57 22.63
C HIS A 305 11.68 15.16 21.15
N LEU A 306 10.93 14.09 20.87
CA LEU A 306 10.76 13.62 19.50
C LEU A 306 9.94 14.61 18.66
N GLN A 307 8.89 15.22 19.23
CA GLN A 307 8.08 16.23 18.57
C GLN A 307 8.86 17.52 18.26
N LYS A 308 9.83 17.88 19.10
CA LYS A 308 10.74 19.01 18.82
C LYS A 308 11.62 18.73 17.60
N GLN A 309 12.03 17.47 17.40
CA GLN A 309 12.80 17.06 16.23
C GLN A 309 11.92 16.87 14.98
N PHE A 310 10.71 16.34 15.14
CA PHE A 310 9.76 16.04 14.07
C PHE A 310 8.36 16.57 14.43
N PRO A 311 8.05 17.85 14.13
CA PRO A 311 6.81 18.49 14.56
C PRO A 311 5.51 17.85 14.04
N TYR A 312 5.58 17.06 12.98
CA TYR A 312 4.42 16.37 12.42
C TYR A 312 4.05 15.08 13.17
N ILE A 313 4.92 14.56 14.05
CA ILE A 313 4.68 13.32 14.78
C ILE A 313 3.64 13.56 15.88
N VAL A 314 2.57 12.77 15.84
CA VAL A 314 1.52 12.74 16.87
C VAL A 314 1.41 11.31 17.39
N PHE A 315 1.45 11.14 18.72
CA PHE A 315 1.37 9.84 19.37
C PHE A 315 -0.06 9.40 19.61
#